data_AF-A0A6I0EBW7-F1
#
_entry.id   AF-A0A6I0EBW7-F1
#
_cell.length_a   1.000
_cell.length_b   1.000
_cell.length_c   1.000
_cell.angle_alpha   90.00
_cell.angle_beta   90.00
_cell.angle_gamma   90.00
#
_symmetry.space_group_name_H-M   'P 1'
#
loop_
_entity.id
_entity.type
_entity.pdbx_description
1 polymer ?
#
loop_
_entity_poly.entity_id
_entity_poly.type
_entity_poly.pdbx_seq_one_letter_code
_entity_poly.pdbx_strand_id
1 'polypeptide(L)'
;AEGFLTASVIFCVGPLTLLGCLRNGSQGDPGYLYIKSALDGFCSMALASTLGWGVMLSVVTVIGFQGGLSVLAYLAADPLPEVSRSMMAAVGGVLMLGTALMILDVKKIPVADMLPAVFLPPAIIAGVEVFWPGMLLPAS
;
A
#
# COMPACT_ATOMS: atom_id res chain seq x y z
N ALA A 1 -13.60 -25.00 -3.42
CA ALA A 1 -13.74 -23.60 -3.84
C ALA A 1 -13.58 -22.62 -2.67
N GLU A 2 -14.14 -22.92 -1.49
CA GLU A 2 -14.07 -22.03 -0.32
C GLU A 2 -12.64 -21.68 0.11
N GLY A 3 -11.71 -22.64 0.16
CA GLY A 3 -10.31 -22.37 0.53
C GLY A 3 -9.63 -21.30 -0.33
N PHE A 4 -9.94 -21.24 -1.62
CA PHE A 4 -9.46 -20.19 -2.53
C PHE A 4 -10.05 -18.83 -2.16
N LEU A 5 -11.38 -18.73 -2.06
CA LEU A 5 -12.08 -17.48 -1.77
C LEU A 5 -11.67 -16.90 -0.41
N THR A 6 -11.68 -17.74 0.62
CA THR A 6 -11.31 -17.33 1.99
C THR A 6 -9.87 -16.84 2.06
N ALA A 7 -8.91 -17.60 1.50
CA ALA A 7 -7.51 -17.18 1.47
C ALA A 7 -7.32 -15.89 0.67
N SER A 8 -7.99 -15.75 -0.48
CA SER A 8 -7.90 -14.55 -1.33
C SER A 8 -8.35 -13.29 -0.59
N VAL A 9 -9.48 -13.35 0.13
CA VAL A 9 -10.00 -12.24 0.92
C VAL A 9 -9.05 -11.91 2.07
N ILE A 10 -8.58 -12.92 2.81
CA ILE A 10 -7.66 -12.71 3.95
C ILE A 10 -6.34 -12.08 3.48
N PHE A 11 -5.77 -12.55 2.36
CA PHE A 11 -4.49 -12.04 1.87
C PHE A 11 -4.61 -10.67 1.22
N CYS A 12 -5.71 -10.37 0.53
CA CYS A 12 -5.88 -9.11 -0.19
C CYS A 12 -6.47 -7.99 0.66
N VAL A 13 -7.32 -8.30 1.64
CA VAL A 13 -8.04 -7.29 2.42
C VAL A 13 -7.25 -6.94 3.68
N GLY A 14 -6.52 -5.83 3.62
CA GLY A 14 -5.84 -5.28 4.79
C GLY A 14 -5.22 -3.90 4.53
N PRO A 15 -5.05 -3.09 5.58
CA PRO A 15 -4.41 -1.78 5.47
C PRO A 15 -2.96 -1.89 4.98
N LEU A 16 -2.24 -2.94 5.41
CA LEU A 16 -0.88 -3.25 4.94
C LEU A 16 -0.80 -3.50 3.43
N THR A 17 -1.84 -4.10 2.85
CA THR A 17 -1.87 -4.39 1.41
C THR A 17 -1.93 -3.09 0.62
N LEU A 18 -2.89 -2.21 0.96
CA LEU A 18 -3.05 -0.91 0.30
C LEU A 18 -1.80 -0.04 0.46
N LEU A 19 -1.31 0.09 1.70
CA LEU A 19 -0.11 0.88 2.00
C LEU A 19 1.15 0.33 1.32
N GLY A 20 1.32 -1.00 1.33
CA GLY A 20 2.45 -1.65 0.69
C GLY A 20 2.41 -1.50 -0.82
N CYS A 21 1.26 -1.72 -1.45
CA CYS A 21 1.12 -1.57 -2.89
C CYS A 21 1.36 -0.12 -3.34
N LEU A 22 0.83 0.85 -2.58
CA LEU A 22 1.00 2.27 -2.86
C LEU A 22 2.44 2.72 -2.73
N ARG A 23 3.15 2.28 -1.68
CA ARG A 23 4.56 2.63 -1.49
C ARG A 23 5.49 1.93 -2.49
N ASN A 24 5.22 0.66 -2.79
CA ASN A 24 5.94 -0.06 -3.82
C ASN A 24 5.77 0.58 -5.20
N GLY A 25 4.55 0.97 -5.56
CA GLY A 25 4.29 1.64 -6.84
C GLY A 25 4.85 3.07 -6.90
N SER A 26 4.60 3.88 -5.86
CA SER A 26 4.97 5.31 -5.89
C SER A 26 6.44 5.61 -5.61
N GLN A 27 7.10 4.78 -4.81
CA GLN A 27 8.48 5.01 -4.33
C GLN A 27 9.44 3.87 -4.69
N GLY A 28 8.96 2.78 -5.30
CA GLY A 28 9.79 1.62 -5.59
C GLY A 28 10.25 0.83 -4.36
N ASP A 29 9.61 1.04 -3.19
CA ASP A 29 9.98 0.38 -1.93
C ASP A 29 9.01 -0.76 -1.58
N PRO A 30 9.41 -2.03 -1.77
CA PRO A 30 8.60 -3.21 -1.49
C PRO A 30 8.62 -3.66 -0.02
N GLY A 31 9.26 -2.93 0.90
CA GLY A 31 9.49 -3.39 2.29
C GLY A 31 8.24 -3.91 3.01
N TYR A 32 7.09 -3.28 2.79
CA TYR A 32 5.81 -3.70 3.38
C TYR A 32 5.24 -4.96 2.78
N LEU A 33 5.38 -5.12 1.46
CA LEU A 33 4.98 -6.34 0.79
C LEU A 33 5.84 -7.53 1.25
N TYR A 34 7.11 -7.31 1.59
CA TYR A 34 7.94 -8.37 2.18
C TYR A 34 7.46 -8.80 3.55
N ILE A 35 7.17 -7.85 4.45
CA ILE A 35 6.60 -8.16 5.77
C ILE A 35 5.26 -8.89 5.60
N LYS A 36 4.39 -8.40 4.72
CA LYS A 36 3.10 -9.03 4.41
C LYS A 36 3.26 -10.44 3.84
N SER A 37 4.18 -10.65 2.92
CA SER A 37 4.42 -11.95 2.29
C SER A 37 4.89 -12.99 3.31
N ALA A 38 5.70 -12.58 4.30
CA ALA A 38 6.07 -13.47 5.40
C ALA A 38 4.83 -13.86 6.23
N LEU A 39 3.99 -12.89 6.61
CA LEU A 39 2.74 -13.14 7.35
C LEU A 39 1.77 -14.05 6.57
N ASP A 40 1.60 -13.78 5.28
CA ASP A 40 0.74 -14.59 4.39
C ASP A 40 1.29 -16.00 4.21
N GLY A 41 2.61 -16.17 4.17
CA GLY A 41 3.26 -17.48 4.19
C GLY A 41 2.85 -18.31 5.40
N PHE A 42 2.96 -17.75 6.61
CA PHE A 42 2.51 -18.43 7.83
C PHE A 42 1.00 -18.70 7.85
N CYS A 43 0.18 -17.71 7.46
CA CYS A 43 -1.27 -17.88 7.39
C CYS A 43 -1.67 -18.94 6.35
N SER A 44 -0.98 -19.02 5.20
CA SER A 44 -1.28 -19.99 4.15
C SER A 44 -1.05 -21.43 4.60
N MET A 45 -0.03 -21.69 5.42
CA MET A 45 0.22 -23.02 5.99
C MET A 45 -0.92 -23.44 6.92
N ALA A 46 -1.35 -22.53 7.81
CA ALA A 46 -2.46 -22.78 8.72
C ALA A 46 -3.78 -22.99 7.94
N LEU A 47 -4.10 -22.09 7.00
CA LEU A 47 -5.30 -22.18 6.17
C LEU A 47 -5.30 -23.44 5.29
N ALA A 48 -4.15 -23.86 4.75
CA ALA A 48 -4.06 -25.06 3.92
C ALA A 48 -4.34 -26.34 4.73
N SER A 49 -3.97 -26.38 6.01
CA SER A 49 -4.30 -27.51 6.89
C SER A 49 -5.80 -27.67 7.15
N THR A 50 -6.56 -26.56 7.13
CA THR A 50 -8.00 -26.56 7.40
C THR A 50 -8.86 -26.59 6.14
N LEU A 51 -8.46 -25.85 5.10
CA LEU A 51 -9.24 -25.61 3.87
C LEU A 51 -8.66 -26.33 2.64
N GLY A 52 -7.55 -27.03 2.81
CA GLY A 52 -6.91 -27.86 1.79
C GLY A 52 -6.16 -27.09 0.71
N TRP A 53 -5.90 -27.79 -0.41
CA TRP A 53 -5.09 -27.32 -1.53
C TRP A 53 -5.60 -26.02 -2.20
N GLY A 54 -6.89 -25.72 -2.05
CA GLY A 54 -7.51 -24.52 -2.64
C GLY A 54 -6.84 -23.20 -2.23
N VAL A 55 -6.12 -23.17 -1.10
CA VAL A 55 -5.37 -21.99 -0.63
C VAL A 55 -4.28 -21.57 -1.61
N MET A 56 -3.60 -22.51 -2.28
CA MET A 56 -2.53 -22.18 -3.23
C MET A 56 -3.01 -21.34 -4.40
N LEU A 57 -4.27 -21.51 -4.82
CA LEU A 57 -4.86 -20.74 -5.93
C LEU A 57 -5.00 -19.25 -5.61
N SER A 58 -4.95 -18.85 -4.32
CA SER A 58 -5.01 -17.44 -3.90
C SER A 58 -3.82 -16.60 -4.40
N VAL A 59 -2.72 -17.25 -4.82
CA VAL A 59 -1.59 -16.55 -5.44
C VAL A 59 -2.02 -15.74 -6.68
N VAL A 60 -2.99 -16.26 -7.44
CA VAL A 60 -3.50 -15.59 -8.65
C VAL A 60 -4.20 -14.29 -8.28
N THR A 61 -5.03 -14.31 -7.24
CA THR A 61 -5.70 -13.10 -6.73
C THR A 61 -4.73 -12.13 -6.09
N VAL A 62 -3.72 -12.61 -5.37
CA VAL A 62 -2.69 -11.77 -4.75
C VAL A 62 -1.90 -11.03 -5.82
N ILE A 63 -1.40 -11.75 -6.84
CA ILE A 63 -0.67 -11.13 -7.96
C ILE A 63 -1.57 -10.14 -8.71
N GLY A 64 -2.81 -10.53 -9.04
CA GLY A 64 -3.73 -9.67 -9.77
C GLY A 64 -4.11 -8.40 -9.00
N PHE A 65 -4.47 -8.54 -7.73
CA PHE A 65 -4.93 -7.43 -6.90
C PHE A 65 -3.78 -6.55 -6.41
N GLN A 66 -2.79 -7.15 -5.73
CA GLN A 66 -1.67 -6.39 -5.16
C GLN A 66 -0.73 -5.88 -6.25
N GLY A 67 -0.41 -6.73 -7.23
CA GLY A 67 0.39 -6.32 -8.38
C GLY A 67 -0.31 -5.25 -9.21
N GLY A 68 -1.62 -5.40 -9.46
CA GLY A 68 -2.43 -4.39 -10.13
C GLY A 68 -2.45 -3.05 -9.39
N LEU A 69 -2.67 -3.07 -8.07
CA LEU A 69 -2.60 -1.87 -7.23
C LEU A 69 -1.23 -1.21 -7.26
N SER A 70 -0.14 -1.98 -7.22
CA SER A 70 1.21 -1.43 -7.34
C SER A 70 1.47 -0.79 -8.69
N VAL A 71 1.02 -1.41 -9.79
CA VAL A 71 1.16 -0.83 -11.13
C VAL A 71 0.34 0.47 -11.24
N LEU A 72 -0.90 0.47 -10.74
CA LEU A 72 -1.73 1.68 -10.73
C LEU A 72 -1.09 2.81 -9.91
N ALA A 73 -0.51 2.49 -8.76
CA ALA A 73 0.20 3.46 -7.93
C ALA A 73 1.46 4.01 -8.63
N TYR A 74 2.19 3.17 -9.36
CA TYR A 74 3.33 3.59 -10.18
C TYR A 74 2.90 4.55 -11.28
N LEU A 75 1.89 4.18 -12.08
CA LEU A 75 1.38 5.03 -13.16
C LEU A 75 0.83 6.38 -12.65
N ALA A 76 0.26 6.40 -11.45
CA ALA A 76 -0.23 7.63 -10.83
C ALA A 76 0.89 8.52 -10.26
N ALA A 77 2.01 7.93 -9.82
CA ALA A 77 3.13 8.66 -9.21
C ALA A 77 4.22 9.10 -10.21
N ASP A 78 4.35 8.39 -11.33
CA ASP A 78 5.30 8.70 -12.40
C ASP A 78 5.18 10.15 -12.95
N PRO A 79 3.99 10.73 -13.18
CA PRO A 79 3.89 12.12 -13.63
C PRO A 79 4.13 13.17 -12.53
N LEU A 80 4.29 12.77 -11.27
CA LEU A 80 4.39 13.72 -10.16
C LEU A 80 5.81 14.32 -10.02
N PRO A 81 5.94 15.60 -9.64
CA PRO A 81 7.22 16.21 -9.29
C PRO A 81 7.90 15.50 -8.11
N GLU A 82 9.23 15.56 -8.06
CA GLU A 82 10.04 14.93 -6.99
C GLU A 82 9.69 15.46 -5.59
N VAL A 83 9.37 16.75 -5.49
CA VAL A 83 8.89 17.35 -4.22
C VAL A 83 7.59 16.69 -3.77
N SER A 84 6.66 16.38 -4.68
CA SER A 84 5.43 15.68 -4.33
C SER A 84 5.71 14.24 -3.87
N ARG A 85 6.59 13.53 -4.56
CA ARG A 85 6.96 12.14 -4.20
C ARG A 85 7.64 12.05 -2.84
N SER A 86 8.57 12.96 -2.54
CA SER A 86 9.25 13.01 -1.24
C SER A 86 8.28 13.29 -0.09
N MET A 87 7.30 14.18 -0.28
CA MET A 87 6.27 14.45 0.72
C MET A 87 5.28 13.28 0.87
N MET A 88 4.93 12.60 -0.23
CA MET A 88 4.17 11.34 -0.17
C MET A 88 4.92 10.27 0.62
N ALA A 89 6.25 10.19 0.46
CA ALA A 89 7.10 9.28 1.23
C ALA A 89 7.09 9.61 2.72
N ALA A 90 7.14 10.90 3.08
CA ALA A 90 7.05 11.35 4.47
C ALA A 90 5.69 10.96 5.10
N VAL A 91 4.58 11.25 4.42
CA VAL A 91 3.24 10.85 4.88
C VAL A 91 3.13 9.32 4.99
N GLY A 92 3.62 8.61 3.97
CA GLY A 92 3.71 7.16 3.98
C GLY A 92 4.46 6.65 5.21
N GLY A 93 5.63 7.21 5.54
CA GLY A 93 6.40 6.84 6.73
C GLY A 93 5.61 6.97 8.04
N VAL A 94 4.82 8.03 8.20
CA VAL A 94 3.97 8.23 9.38
C VAL A 94 2.84 7.19 9.43
N LEU A 95 2.17 6.92 8.30
CA LEU A 95 1.15 5.87 8.22
C LEU A 95 1.73 4.49 8.55
N MET A 96 2.99 4.26 8.22
CA MET A 96 3.68 3.01 8.50
C MET A 96 3.99 2.84 9.98
N LEU A 97 4.42 3.91 10.66
CA LEU A 97 4.48 3.90 12.13
C LEU A 97 3.12 3.58 12.75
N GLY A 98 2.05 4.19 12.23
CA GLY A 98 0.69 3.89 12.66
C GLY A 98 0.30 2.43 12.46
N THR A 99 0.71 1.83 11.34
CA THR A 99 0.42 0.43 11.02
C THR A 99 1.23 -0.52 11.89
N ALA A 100 2.50 -0.21 12.18
CA ALA A 100 3.32 -0.98 13.10
C ALA A 100 2.72 -0.99 14.51
N LEU A 101 2.25 0.15 15.02
CA LEU A 101 1.58 0.25 16.32
C LEU A 101 0.26 -0.54 16.36
N MET A 102 -0.47 -0.58 15.24
CA MET A 102 -1.69 -1.37 15.09
C MET A 102 -1.38 -2.88 15.12
N ILE A 103 -0.36 -3.34 14.38
CA ILE A 103 0.02 -4.77 14.33
C ILE A 103 0.55 -5.24 15.68
N LEU A 104 1.31 -4.39 16.39
CA LEU A 104 1.82 -4.69 17.72
C LEU A 104 0.75 -4.61 18.82
N ASP A 105 -0.51 -4.33 18.44
CA ASP A 105 -1.67 -4.13 19.32
C ASP A 105 -1.43 -3.11 20.45
N VAL A 106 -0.49 -2.17 20.23
CA VAL A 106 -0.18 -1.09 21.19
C VAL A 106 -1.27 -0.03 21.13
N LYS A 107 -1.72 0.33 19.92
CA LYS A 107 -2.79 1.30 19.71
C LYS A 107 -3.57 0.98 18.43
N LYS A 108 -4.89 0.94 18.56
CA LYS A 108 -5.82 0.79 17.43
C LYS A 108 -5.93 2.11 16.69
N ILE A 109 -5.12 2.27 15.65
CA ILE A 109 -5.17 3.42 14.74
C ILE A 109 -5.87 2.94 13.45
N PRO A 110 -6.93 3.61 12.97
CA PRO A 110 -7.61 3.25 11.74
C PRO A 110 -6.80 3.72 10.53
N VAL A 111 -5.63 3.10 10.29
CA VAL A 111 -4.69 3.54 9.26
C VAL A 111 -5.28 3.46 7.86
N ALA A 112 -6.21 2.52 7.63
CA ALA A 112 -6.95 2.43 6.37
C ALA A 112 -7.69 3.75 6.05
N ASP A 113 -8.28 4.39 7.05
CA ASP A 113 -9.02 5.65 6.88
C ASP A 113 -8.08 6.84 6.65
N MET A 114 -6.80 6.67 7.00
CA MET A 114 -5.75 7.68 6.81
C MET A 114 -4.99 7.52 5.49
N LEU A 115 -5.23 6.45 4.71
CA LEU A 115 -4.65 6.24 3.38
C LEU A 115 -4.85 7.43 2.42
N PRO A 116 -6.02 8.10 2.38
CA PRO A 116 -6.23 9.26 1.52
C PRO A 116 -5.24 10.41 1.78
N ALA A 117 -4.64 10.47 2.98
CA ALA A 117 -3.64 11.48 3.31
C ALA A 117 -2.39 11.39 2.41
N VAL A 118 -2.10 10.24 1.80
CA VAL A 118 -0.97 10.11 0.86
C VAL A 118 -1.18 10.95 -0.40
N PHE A 119 -2.43 11.27 -0.77
CA PHE A 119 -2.73 12.12 -1.93
C PHE A 119 -2.78 13.61 -1.60
N LEU A 120 -2.70 13.99 -0.31
CA LEU A 120 -2.69 15.40 0.11
C LEU A 120 -1.47 16.18 -0.44
N PRO A 121 -0.23 15.64 -0.38
CA PRO A 121 0.93 16.34 -0.90
C PRO A 121 0.86 16.73 -2.39
N PRO A 122 0.55 15.82 -3.33
CA PRO A 122 0.40 16.21 -4.74
C PRO A 122 -0.76 17.18 -4.94
N ALA A 123 -1.86 17.05 -4.18
CA ALA A 123 -2.99 17.98 -4.28
C ALA A 123 -2.63 19.41 -3.84
N ILE A 124 -1.89 19.56 -2.72
CA ILE A 124 -1.43 20.87 -2.24
C ILE A 124 -0.45 21.48 -3.24
N ILE A 125 0.55 20.73 -3.70
CA ILE A 125 1.58 21.25 -4.60
C ILE A 125 0.95 21.68 -5.93
N ALA A 126 0.04 20.87 -6.49
CA ALA A 126 -0.70 21.24 -7.69
C ALA A 126 -1.54 22.52 -7.48
N GLY A 127 -2.22 22.63 -6.33
CA GLY A 127 -2.98 23.85 -6.00
C GLY A 127 -2.09 25.09 -5.89
N VAL A 128 -0.96 24.98 -5.21
CA VAL A 128 -0.02 26.10 -5.05
C VAL A 128 0.57 26.53 -6.39
N GLU A 129 0.97 25.60 -7.26
CA GLU A 129 1.49 25.94 -8.60
C GLU A 129 0.43 26.60 -9.49
N VAL A 130 -0.85 26.26 -9.35
CA VAL A 130 -1.94 26.93 -10.08
C VAL A 130 -2.13 28.39 -9.60
N PHE A 131 -2.03 28.63 -8.30
CA PHE A 131 -2.20 29.98 -7.73
C PHE A 131 -0.94 30.84 -7.79
N TRP A 132 0.24 30.22 -7.74
CA TRP A 132 1.53 30.89 -7.74
C TRP A 132 2.59 30.05 -8.48
N PRO A 133 2.60 30.11 -9.82
CA PRO A 133 3.49 29.29 -10.64
C PRO A 133 4.96 29.60 -10.32
N GLY A 134 5.76 28.55 -10.10
CA GLY A 134 7.20 28.65 -9.87
C GLY A 134 7.64 28.94 -8.43
N MET A 135 6.73 28.89 -7.44
CA MET A 135 7.10 29.07 -6.02
C MET A 135 7.71 27.80 -5.42
N LEU A 136 7.16 26.63 -5.75
CA LEU A 136 7.57 25.36 -5.15
C LEU A 136 8.41 24.52 -6.11
N LEU A 137 8.13 24.62 -7.40
CA LEU A 137 8.93 24.01 -8.45
C LEU A 137 9.81 25.12 -9.05
N PRO A 138 11.13 25.18 -8.74
CA PRO A 138 12.00 26.14 -9.40
C PRO A 138 11.91 25.89 -10.91
N ALA A 139 11.67 26.95 -11.69
CA ALA A 139 11.58 26.87 -13.14
C ALA A 139 12.85 26.18 -13.67
N SER A 140 12.69 24.98 -14.20
CA SER A 140 13.71 24.29 -14.99
C SER A 140 13.75 24.86 -16.39
#